data_AF-A0AA46PUP3-F1
#
_entry.id   AF-A0AA46PUP3-F1
#
_cell.length_a   1.000
_cell.length_b   1.000
_cell.length_c   1.000
_cell.angle_alpha   90.00
_cell.angle_beta   90.00
_cell.angle_gamma   90.00
#
_symmetry.space_group_name_H-M   'P 1'
#
loop_
_entity.id
_entity.type
_entity.pdbx_description
1 polymer ?
#
loop_
_entity_poly.entity_id
_entity_poly.type
_entity_poly.pdbx_seq_one_letter_code
_entity_poly.pdbx_strand_id
1 'polypeptide(L)'
;MPVTNYFSIEELENGLPTKKKKKDDDGEESAFEAISENALRKKLEDDFPELVANFTQLVYIEKKNIIVPVLSAKKKGMVDCKETSASAEVSSCSKKKKIPFHILADFIVVAKDFSSKFGTEVHADIYLDRDTGTFMLDIPKQVVNPVLCSIDDDNAWLYVEKYGDRNLIKVMEIHSHHVMPAIPSPVDDANERSPILYAIVGRLDKFFPDLIVRTFNKETQKHFNINPSNVFENPVFDDYATYLSDISNVEVE
;
A
#
# COMPACT_ATOMS: atom_id res chain seq x y z
N MET A 1 -11.85 5.83 14.77
CA MET A 1 -11.33 6.01 16.15
C MET A 1 -11.64 7.42 16.60
N PRO A 2 -11.98 7.67 17.87
CA PRO A 2 -12.24 9.03 18.33
C PRO A 2 -10.93 9.82 18.42
N VAL A 3 -10.96 11.09 18.03
CA VAL A 3 -9.78 11.99 18.04
C VAL A 3 -9.23 12.18 19.46
N THR A 4 -10.06 11.97 20.48
CA THR A 4 -9.69 11.97 21.91
C THR A 4 -8.69 10.89 22.29
N ASN A 5 -8.47 9.87 21.44
CA ASN A 5 -7.41 8.90 21.67
C ASN A 5 -6.02 9.50 21.39
N TYR A 6 -5.95 10.54 20.56
CA TYR A 6 -4.70 11.17 20.15
C TYR A 6 -4.49 12.52 20.82
N PHE A 7 -5.55 13.24 21.17
CA PHE A 7 -5.48 14.56 21.79
C PHE A 7 -6.30 14.61 23.08
N SER A 8 -5.79 15.30 24.10
CA SER A 8 -6.58 15.59 25.29
C SER A 8 -7.70 16.58 24.98
N ILE A 9 -8.74 16.62 25.83
CA ILE A 9 -9.84 17.59 25.68
C ILE A 9 -9.30 19.03 25.71
N GLU A 10 -8.32 19.28 26.58
CA GLU A 10 -7.65 20.59 26.70
C GLU A 10 -6.85 20.95 25.43
N GLU A 11 -6.18 19.97 24.80
CA GLU A 11 -5.49 20.18 23.52
C GLU A 11 -6.47 20.44 22.37
N LEU A 12 -7.66 19.82 22.40
CA LEU A 12 -8.70 19.99 21.38
C LEU A 12 -9.40 21.35 21.49
N GLU A 13 -9.59 21.86 22.72
CA GLU A 13 -10.22 23.16 22.97
C GLU A 13 -9.24 24.32 22.80
N ASN A 14 -8.01 24.18 23.30
CA ASN A 14 -7.06 25.28 23.37
C ASN A 14 -5.97 25.22 22.30
N GLY A 15 -5.71 24.06 21.69
CA GLY A 15 -4.63 23.84 20.73
C GLY A 15 -3.39 23.19 21.36
N LEU A 16 -2.36 22.95 20.53
CA LEU A 16 -1.08 22.37 20.96
C LEU A 16 -0.16 23.43 21.57
N PRO A 17 0.53 23.14 22.69
CA PRO A 17 1.45 24.08 23.30
C PRO A 17 2.71 24.28 22.44
N THR A 18 3.00 25.53 22.08
CA THR A 18 4.26 25.89 21.41
C THR A 18 5.27 26.50 22.38
N LYS A 19 6.52 26.03 22.33
CA LYS A 19 7.63 26.63 23.07
C LYS A 19 8.07 27.92 22.36
N LYS A 20 7.77 29.10 22.91
CA LYS A 20 8.49 30.33 22.52
C LYS A 20 9.78 30.49 23.34
N LYS A 21 10.82 31.00 22.65
CA LYS A 21 12.11 31.39 23.23
C LYS A 21 11.91 32.33 24.41
N LYS A 22 12.68 32.12 25.47
CA LYS A 22 12.84 33.02 26.63
C LYS A 22 12.88 34.48 26.14
N LYS A 23 11.89 35.26 26.58
CA LYS A 23 12.06 36.69 26.83
C LYS A 23 12.21 36.82 28.33
N ASP A 24 13.21 37.56 28.74
CA ASP A 24 13.48 37.89 30.14
C ASP A 24 12.27 38.62 30.75
N ASP A 25 12.05 38.35 32.04
CA ASP A 25 10.99 38.83 32.96
C ASP A 25 9.57 38.21 32.87
N ASP A 26 9.30 37.41 33.91
CA ASP A 26 8.02 37.08 34.57
C ASP A 26 6.78 36.79 33.71
N GLY A 27 6.61 35.49 33.43
CA GLY A 27 5.36 34.87 32.97
C GLY A 27 5.59 33.93 31.79
N GLU A 28 5.60 32.61 32.02
CA GLU A 28 5.51 31.63 30.93
C GLU A 28 4.10 31.70 30.32
N GLU A 29 3.87 32.60 29.37
CA GLU A 29 2.72 32.51 28.47
C GLU A 29 2.98 31.41 27.45
N SER A 30 2.40 30.24 27.72
CA SER A 30 2.32 29.14 26.75
C SER A 30 1.40 29.58 25.61
N ALA A 31 1.98 29.85 24.45
CA ALA A 31 1.20 30.13 23.25
C ALA A 31 0.65 28.81 22.70
N PHE A 32 -0.67 28.73 22.56
CA PHE A 32 -1.32 27.58 21.96
C PHE A 32 -1.53 27.82 20.45
N GLU A 33 -1.22 26.81 19.63
CA GLU A 33 -1.51 26.81 18.19
C GLU A 33 -2.60 25.80 17.87
N ALA A 34 -3.49 26.13 16.93
CA ALA A 34 -4.52 25.21 16.47
C ALA A 34 -3.90 23.89 15.97
N ILE A 35 -4.58 22.77 16.20
CA ILE A 35 -4.11 21.46 15.75
C ILE A 35 -4.06 21.46 14.22
N SER A 36 -2.85 21.49 13.67
CA SER A 36 -2.64 21.40 12.23
C SER A 36 -2.84 19.98 11.71
N GLU A 37 -3.17 19.85 10.42
CA GLU A 37 -3.28 18.55 9.73
C GLU A 37 -2.01 17.71 9.91
N ASN A 38 -0.84 18.35 9.84
CA ASN A 38 0.44 17.68 10.02
C ASN A 38 0.65 17.14 11.44
N ALA A 39 0.13 17.83 12.46
CA ALA A 39 0.22 17.37 13.85
C ALA A 39 -0.68 16.16 14.10
N LEU A 40 -1.91 16.17 13.58
CA LEU A 40 -2.83 15.03 13.64
C LEU A 40 -2.26 13.83 12.89
N ARG A 41 -1.78 14.02 11.65
CA ARG A 41 -1.14 12.96 10.87
C ARG A 41 0.07 12.35 11.59
N LYS A 42 0.91 13.18 12.21
CA LYS A 42 2.10 12.69 12.95
C LYS A 42 1.71 11.81 14.15
N LYS A 43 0.68 12.18 14.91
CA LYS A 43 0.16 11.31 15.99
C LYS A 43 -0.48 10.03 15.45
N LEU A 44 -1.14 10.09 14.29
CA LEU A 44 -1.68 8.90 13.63
C LEU A 44 -0.59 7.98 13.06
N GLU A 45 0.56 8.52 12.64
CA GLU A 45 1.68 7.75 12.08
C GLU A 45 2.28 6.74 13.08
N ASP A 46 2.14 7.00 14.39
CA ASP A 46 2.57 6.09 15.45
C ASP A 46 1.78 4.76 15.42
N ASP A 47 0.47 4.83 15.17
CA ASP A 47 -0.42 3.66 15.07
C ASP A 47 -0.57 3.14 13.63
N PHE A 48 -0.41 4.03 12.65
CA PHE A 48 -0.59 3.79 11.21
C PHE A 48 0.67 4.22 10.44
N PRO A 49 1.73 3.39 10.43
CA PRO A 49 3.03 3.71 9.85
C PRO A 49 3.02 4.05 8.35
N GLU A 50 1.92 3.77 7.66
CA GLU A 50 1.66 4.09 6.27
C GLU A 50 1.36 5.59 6.02
N LEU A 51 0.94 6.35 7.04
CA LEU A 51 0.49 7.74 6.92
C LEU A 51 1.66 8.76 6.85
N VAL A 52 2.46 8.70 5.79
CA VAL A 52 3.66 9.54 5.60
C VAL A 52 3.31 10.97 5.15
N ALA A 53 4.06 11.97 5.64
CA ALA A 53 3.79 13.41 5.45
C ALA A 53 3.53 13.89 4.02
N ASN A 54 4.31 13.42 3.05
CA ASN A 54 4.18 13.87 1.66
C ASN A 54 3.12 13.11 0.87
N PHE A 55 2.50 12.09 1.49
CA PHE A 55 1.67 11.10 0.83
C PHE A 55 0.38 10.81 1.59
N THR A 56 0.00 11.69 2.50
CA THR A 56 -1.22 11.57 3.30
C THR A 56 -1.94 12.90 3.29
N GLN A 57 -3.14 12.92 2.73
CA GLN A 57 -4.07 14.03 2.82
C GLN A 57 -5.13 13.70 3.86
N LEU A 58 -5.41 14.61 4.79
CA LEU A 58 -6.51 14.44 5.73
C LEU A 58 -7.76 15.13 5.17
N VAL A 59 -8.82 14.37 4.91
CA VAL A 59 -10.09 14.92 4.42
C VAL A 59 -11.09 14.93 5.57
N TYR A 60 -11.57 16.12 5.94
CA TYR A 60 -12.62 16.26 6.96
C TYR A 60 -14.01 16.20 6.32
N ILE A 61 -14.88 15.33 6.84
CA ILE A 61 -16.28 15.22 6.44
C ILE A 61 -17.15 15.80 7.55
N GLU A 62 -17.54 17.07 7.39
CA GLU A 62 -18.34 17.80 8.38
C GLU A 62 -19.66 17.08 8.72
N LYS A 63 -20.38 16.58 7.71
CA LYS A 63 -21.68 15.90 7.88
C LYS A 63 -21.63 14.66 8.77
N LYS A 64 -20.48 13.98 8.80
CA LYS A 64 -20.27 12.74 9.58
C LYS A 64 -19.36 12.98 10.79
N ASN A 65 -18.80 14.19 10.92
CA ASN A 65 -17.78 14.56 11.89
C ASN A 65 -16.62 13.56 11.95
N ILE A 66 -16.11 13.15 10.79
CA ILE A 66 -14.97 12.21 10.67
C ILE A 66 -13.84 12.82 9.86
N ILE A 67 -12.61 12.48 10.23
CA ILE A 67 -11.40 12.80 9.46
C ILE A 67 -10.92 11.49 8.83
N VAL A 68 -10.77 11.49 7.51
CA VAL A 68 -10.30 10.33 6.75
C VAL A 68 -8.89 10.62 6.24
N PRO A 69 -7.87 9.89 6.70
CA PRO A 69 -6.56 9.93 6.06
C PRO A 69 -6.63 9.21 4.71
N VAL A 70 -6.48 9.98 3.65
CA VAL A 70 -6.36 9.50 2.28
C VAL A 70 -4.88 9.42 1.94
N LEU A 71 -4.41 8.21 1.65
CA LEU A 71 -3.05 7.99 1.17
C LEU A 71 -2.97 8.39 -0.30
N SER A 72 -2.19 9.42 -0.63
CA SER A 72 -1.85 9.71 -2.00
C SER A 72 -0.79 8.71 -2.48
N ALA A 73 -1.03 8.16 -3.66
CA ALA A 73 -0.17 7.11 -4.17
C ALA A 73 1.03 7.71 -4.90
N LYS A 74 2.21 7.15 -4.65
CA LYS A 74 3.46 7.68 -5.16
C LYS A 74 3.65 7.28 -6.61
N LYS A 75 4.41 8.06 -7.37
CA LYS A 75 4.84 7.66 -8.73
C LYS A 75 5.49 6.29 -8.68
N LYS A 76 5.05 5.40 -9.57
CA LYS A 76 5.62 4.07 -9.77
C LYS A 76 6.18 3.96 -11.18
N GLY A 77 7.17 3.11 -11.35
CA GLY A 77 7.61 2.71 -12.66
C GLY A 77 9.12 2.74 -12.85
N MET A 78 9.55 2.34 -14.03
CA MET A 78 10.94 1.98 -14.31
C MET A 78 11.82 3.20 -14.64
N VAL A 79 13.05 3.23 -14.13
CA VAL A 79 14.13 4.08 -14.68
C VAL A 79 15.37 3.19 -14.78
N ASP A 80 15.94 3.10 -15.99
CA ASP A 80 17.07 2.22 -16.32
C ASP A 80 18.25 2.44 -15.37
N CYS A 81 18.55 1.46 -14.52
CA CYS A 81 19.81 1.33 -13.78
C CYS A 81 20.05 -0.14 -13.36
N LYS A 82 21.32 -0.56 -13.43
CA LYS A 82 21.77 -1.95 -13.29
C LYS A 82 21.72 -2.49 -11.85
N GLU A 83 21.44 -3.79 -11.80
CA GLU A 83 21.20 -4.75 -10.71
C GLU A 83 21.99 -4.60 -9.38
N THR A 84 21.35 -5.01 -8.28
CA THR A 84 21.80 -6.13 -7.42
C THR A 84 20.77 -6.45 -6.32
N SER A 85 20.30 -7.70 -6.23
CA SER A 85 19.40 -8.18 -5.16
C SER A 85 20.12 -9.20 -4.27
N ALA A 86 20.20 -8.91 -2.98
CA ALA A 86 20.64 -9.86 -1.96
C ALA A 86 19.44 -10.30 -1.11
N SER A 87 19.20 -11.61 -1.06
CA SER A 87 18.16 -12.26 -0.27
C SER A 87 18.64 -12.52 1.15
N ALA A 88 17.88 -12.08 2.16
CA ALA A 88 18.02 -12.53 3.54
C ALA A 88 16.64 -12.85 4.11
N GLU A 89 16.51 -14.06 4.64
CA GLU A 89 15.31 -14.61 5.27
C GLU A 89 15.04 -13.93 6.61
N VAL A 90 13.80 -13.48 6.85
CA VAL A 90 13.36 -13.05 8.18
C VAL A 90 12.00 -13.66 8.51
N SER A 91 12.10 -14.66 9.39
CA SER A 91 11.29 -14.93 10.59
C SER A 91 9.77 -14.82 10.52
N SER A 92 9.18 -16.01 10.45
CA SER A 92 7.91 -16.45 11.06
C SER A 92 7.36 -15.59 12.21
N CYS A 93 6.15 -15.02 12.03
CA CYS A 93 5.17 -14.84 13.12
C CYS A 93 3.76 -14.43 12.62
N SER A 94 2.76 -15.08 13.23
CA SER A 94 1.30 -14.96 13.10
C SER A 94 0.70 -15.52 11.79
N LYS A 95 -0.37 -16.32 11.90
CA LYS A 95 -1.18 -16.81 10.77
C LYS A 95 -1.79 -15.62 10.02
N LYS A 96 -1.01 -14.95 9.17
CA LYS A 96 -1.48 -13.87 8.31
C LYS A 96 -2.45 -14.48 7.32
N LYS A 97 -3.69 -13.99 7.32
CA LYS A 97 -4.67 -14.34 6.29
C LYS A 97 -4.06 -13.98 4.93
N LYS A 98 -3.97 -14.96 4.03
CA LYS A 98 -3.45 -14.74 2.68
C LYS A 98 -4.47 -13.97 1.85
N ILE A 99 -3.98 -13.18 0.89
CA ILE A 99 -4.82 -12.49 -0.08
C ILE A 99 -5.37 -13.55 -1.05
N PRO A 100 -6.69 -13.64 -1.26
CA PRO A 100 -7.26 -14.59 -2.20
C PRO A 100 -6.68 -14.45 -3.61
N PHE A 101 -6.41 -15.58 -4.27
CA PHE A 101 -5.78 -15.60 -5.58
C PHE A 101 -6.54 -14.77 -6.64
N HIS A 102 -7.88 -14.75 -6.56
CA HIS A 102 -8.70 -14.00 -7.51
C HIS A 102 -8.40 -12.50 -7.50
N ILE A 103 -7.99 -11.91 -6.38
CA ILE A 103 -7.59 -10.49 -6.31
C ILE A 103 -6.35 -10.23 -7.19
N LEU A 104 -5.37 -11.13 -7.14
CA LEU A 104 -4.19 -11.07 -8.01
C LEU A 104 -4.58 -11.33 -9.47
N ALA A 105 -5.46 -12.31 -9.71
CA ALA A 105 -5.92 -12.65 -11.05
C ALA A 105 -6.66 -11.47 -11.71
N ASP A 106 -7.55 -10.79 -10.98
CA ASP A 106 -8.28 -9.62 -11.45
C ASP A 106 -7.32 -8.49 -11.84
N PHE A 107 -6.31 -8.23 -11.00
CA PHE A 107 -5.26 -7.27 -11.35
C PHE A 107 -4.50 -7.66 -12.61
N ILE A 108 -4.08 -8.92 -12.73
CA ILE A 108 -3.36 -9.42 -13.92
C ILE A 108 -4.23 -9.27 -15.18
N VAL A 109 -5.52 -9.54 -15.11
CA VAL A 109 -6.45 -9.36 -16.25
C VAL A 109 -6.45 -7.91 -16.72
N VAL A 110 -6.63 -6.96 -15.80
CA VAL A 110 -6.61 -5.53 -16.14
C VAL A 110 -5.26 -5.11 -16.68
N ALA A 111 -4.17 -5.50 -16.02
CA ALA A 111 -2.82 -5.15 -16.44
C ALA A 111 -2.48 -5.72 -17.82
N LYS A 112 -2.89 -6.96 -18.13
CA LYS A 112 -2.72 -7.57 -19.47
C LYS A 112 -3.51 -6.80 -20.53
N ASP A 113 -4.74 -6.41 -20.24
CA ASP A 113 -5.55 -5.63 -21.18
C ASP A 113 -4.87 -4.30 -21.53
N PHE A 114 -4.44 -3.54 -20.53
CA PHE A 114 -3.72 -2.27 -20.73
C PHE A 114 -2.36 -2.45 -21.40
N SER A 115 -1.58 -3.45 -20.99
CA SER A 115 -0.31 -3.77 -21.62
C SER A 115 -0.48 -4.13 -23.10
N SER A 116 -1.53 -4.88 -23.46
CA SER A 116 -1.76 -5.31 -24.84
C SER A 116 -2.28 -4.19 -25.75
N LYS A 117 -3.15 -3.33 -25.23
CA LYS A 117 -3.78 -2.23 -26.00
C LYS A 117 -2.91 -0.99 -26.09
N PHE A 118 -2.21 -0.66 -25.00
CA PHE A 118 -1.53 0.64 -24.86
C PHE A 118 -0.04 0.51 -24.55
N GLY A 119 0.44 -0.69 -24.20
CA GLY A 119 1.83 -0.88 -23.80
C GLY A 119 2.20 -0.14 -22.52
N THR A 120 1.24 0.04 -21.61
CA THR A 120 1.39 0.84 -20.38
C THR A 120 1.45 0.00 -19.12
N GLU A 121 2.05 0.58 -18.09
CA GLU A 121 1.94 0.08 -16.72
C GLU A 121 0.55 0.43 -16.13
N VAL A 122 0.16 -0.29 -15.08
CA VAL A 122 -1.05 -0.03 -14.29
C VAL A 122 -0.71 -0.23 -12.82
N HIS A 123 -1.29 0.61 -11.96
CA HIS A 123 -1.20 0.50 -10.50
C HIS A 123 -2.55 0.14 -9.88
N ALA A 124 -2.52 -0.58 -8.77
CA ALA A 124 -3.66 -0.85 -7.92
C ALA A 124 -3.25 -0.92 -6.44
N ASP A 125 -4.23 -0.71 -5.57
CA ASP A 125 -4.10 -0.83 -4.13
C ASP A 125 -4.96 -2.00 -3.64
N ILE A 126 -4.43 -2.77 -2.69
CA ILE A 126 -5.18 -3.81 -2.00
C ILE A 126 -5.43 -3.37 -0.57
N TYR A 127 -6.71 -3.38 -0.19
CA TYR A 127 -7.17 -3.03 1.13
C TYR A 127 -7.67 -4.27 1.87
N LEU A 128 -7.46 -4.30 3.19
CA LEU A 128 -8.14 -5.21 4.11
C LEU A 128 -9.26 -4.43 4.80
N ASP A 129 -10.49 -4.87 4.57
CA ASP A 129 -11.64 -4.43 5.34
C ASP A 129 -11.58 -5.09 6.72
N ARG A 130 -11.41 -4.29 7.78
CA ARG A 130 -11.27 -4.80 9.15
C ARG A 130 -12.58 -5.29 9.75
N ASP A 131 -13.70 -4.80 9.25
CA ASP A 131 -15.02 -5.14 9.79
C ASP A 131 -15.45 -6.53 9.29
N THR A 132 -15.16 -6.84 8.02
CA THR A 132 -15.47 -8.13 7.40
C THR A 132 -14.27 -9.09 7.34
N GLY A 133 -13.06 -8.58 7.51
CA GLY A 133 -11.81 -9.32 7.31
C GLY A 133 -11.55 -9.68 5.84
N THR A 134 -12.19 -9.02 4.87
CA THR A 134 -12.08 -9.35 3.43
C THR A 134 -11.10 -8.43 2.71
N PHE A 135 -10.50 -8.93 1.63
CA PHE A 135 -9.59 -8.13 0.80
C PHE A 135 -10.34 -7.52 -0.38
N MET A 136 -9.92 -6.33 -0.78
CA MET A 136 -10.51 -5.58 -1.89
C MET A 136 -9.42 -5.00 -2.77
N LEU A 137 -9.55 -5.17 -4.08
CA LEU A 137 -8.73 -4.51 -5.10
C LEU A 137 -9.36 -3.16 -5.46
N ASP A 138 -8.57 -2.09 -5.42
CA ASP A 138 -8.95 -0.78 -5.92
C ASP A 138 -7.97 -0.34 -7.00
N ILE A 139 -8.48 -0.03 -8.19
CA ILE A 139 -7.68 0.52 -9.29
C ILE A 139 -8.01 2.01 -9.35
N PRO A 140 -7.15 2.88 -8.82
CA PRO A 140 -7.47 4.29 -8.72
C PRO A 140 -7.36 4.98 -10.08
N LYS A 141 -7.97 6.17 -10.17
CA LYS A 141 -7.81 7.03 -11.33
C LYS A 141 -6.34 7.37 -11.49
N GLN A 142 -5.79 7.08 -12.66
CA GLN A 142 -4.35 7.16 -12.90
C GLN A 142 -4.07 7.58 -14.34
N VAL A 143 -2.96 8.29 -14.52
CA VAL A 143 -2.38 8.61 -15.81
C VAL A 143 -1.19 7.68 -16.01
N VAL A 144 -1.34 6.79 -16.98
CA VAL A 144 -0.36 5.74 -17.28
C VAL A 144 0.37 6.05 -18.57
N ASN A 145 1.65 5.71 -18.59
CA ASN A 145 2.46 5.66 -19.79
C ASN A 145 3.28 4.35 -19.77
N PRO A 146 4.08 4.07 -20.81
CA PRO A 146 4.83 2.82 -20.89
C PRO A 146 5.79 2.55 -19.74
N VAL A 147 6.23 3.57 -19.03
CA VAL A 147 7.34 3.47 -18.06
C VAL A 147 6.95 3.98 -16.68
N LEU A 148 5.81 4.65 -16.55
CA LEU A 148 5.39 5.30 -15.32
C LEU A 148 3.87 5.31 -15.19
N CYS A 149 3.42 5.07 -13.96
CA CYS A 149 2.06 5.32 -13.54
C CYS A 149 2.05 6.44 -12.47
N SER A 150 1.23 7.46 -12.69
CA SER A 150 0.97 8.52 -11.71
C SER A 150 -0.51 8.56 -11.35
N ILE A 151 -0.83 8.59 -10.07
CA ILE A 151 -2.20 8.59 -9.59
C ILE A 151 -2.71 10.02 -9.51
N ASP A 152 -4.00 10.20 -9.85
CA ASP A 152 -4.66 11.48 -9.83
C ASP A 152 -5.22 11.76 -8.43
N ASP A 153 -4.35 12.31 -7.58
CA ASP A 153 -4.61 12.60 -6.16
C ASP A 153 -5.63 13.73 -5.92
N ASP A 154 -5.98 14.52 -6.94
CA ASP A 154 -6.95 15.62 -6.83
C ASP A 154 -8.39 15.13 -6.55
N ASN A 155 -8.58 13.81 -6.47
CA ASN A 155 -9.87 13.16 -6.25
C ASN A 155 -9.96 12.44 -4.89
N ALA A 156 -9.22 12.85 -3.86
CA ALA A 156 -9.31 12.28 -2.52
C ALA A 156 -10.76 12.20 -1.96
N TRP A 157 -11.61 13.15 -2.36
CA TRP A 157 -13.05 13.12 -2.08
C TRP A 157 -13.74 11.83 -2.61
N LEU A 158 -13.33 11.32 -3.77
CA LEU A 158 -13.91 10.13 -4.38
C LEU A 158 -13.66 8.88 -3.52
N TYR A 159 -12.50 8.79 -2.88
CA TYR A 159 -12.22 7.72 -1.90
C TYR A 159 -13.14 7.82 -0.70
N VAL A 160 -13.36 9.03 -0.21
CA VAL A 160 -14.26 9.30 0.90
C VAL A 160 -15.71 8.95 0.55
N GLU A 161 -16.17 9.27 -0.66
CA GLU A 161 -17.51 8.89 -1.13
C GLU A 161 -17.65 7.37 -1.29
N LYS A 162 -16.65 6.73 -1.89
CA LYS A 162 -16.67 5.30 -2.21
C LYS A 162 -16.50 4.42 -0.97
N TYR A 163 -15.71 4.86 0.00
CA TYR A 163 -15.24 4.02 1.11
C TYR A 163 -15.29 4.66 2.50
N GLY A 164 -15.78 5.90 2.66
CA GLY A 164 -15.71 6.64 3.93
C GLY A 164 -16.47 6.00 5.10
N ASP A 165 -17.37 5.05 4.84
CA ASP A 165 -18.10 4.27 5.86
C ASP A 165 -17.45 2.91 6.17
N ARG A 166 -16.33 2.56 5.52
CA ARG A 166 -15.65 1.29 5.69
C ARG A 166 -14.33 1.46 6.42
N ASN A 167 -14.02 0.50 7.29
CA ASN A 167 -12.75 0.46 8.02
C ASN A 167 -11.68 -0.26 7.20
N LEU A 168 -11.19 0.41 6.15
CA LEU A 168 -10.19 -0.14 5.23
C LEU A 168 -8.76 0.21 5.67
N ILE A 169 -7.88 -0.79 5.69
CA ILE A 169 -6.43 -0.58 5.81
C ILE A 169 -5.77 -0.97 4.50
N LYS A 170 -4.91 -0.09 3.96
CA LYS A 170 -4.09 -0.41 2.81
C LYS A 170 -3.00 -1.42 3.21
N VAL A 171 -3.03 -2.61 2.61
CA VAL A 171 -2.09 -3.69 2.96
C VAL A 171 -1.03 -3.94 1.88
N MET A 172 -1.33 -3.60 0.63
CA MET A 172 -0.41 -3.77 -0.48
C MET A 172 -0.60 -2.70 -1.56
N GLU A 173 0.51 -2.28 -2.15
CA GLU A 173 0.56 -1.62 -3.46
C GLU A 173 1.01 -2.63 -4.51
N ILE A 174 0.33 -2.69 -5.65
CA ILE A 174 0.71 -3.57 -6.76
C ILE A 174 0.74 -2.78 -8.07
N HIS A 175 1.80 -2.91 -8.84
CA HIS A 175 1.86 -2.34 -10.19
C HIS A 175 2.43 -3.32 -11.21
N SER A 176 2.22 -3.04 -12.49
CA SER A 176 2.68 -3.90 -13.58
C SER A 176 3.80 -3.26 -14.38
N HIS A 177 4.75 -4.06 -14.86
CA HIS A 177 5.84 -3.66 -15.76
C HIS A 177 5.59 -4.04 -17.22
N HIS A 178 4.33 -4.10 -17.67
CA HIS A 178 3.95 -4.52 -19.03
C HIS A 178 4.74 -5.77 -19.54
N VAL A 179 5.55 -5.65 -20.60
CA VAL A 179 6.39 -6.72 -21.17
C VAL A 179 7.79 -6.81 -20.54
N MET A 180 8.10 -5.96 -19.55
CA MET A 180 9.39 -5.90 -18.87
C MET A 180 9.42 -6.84 -17.66
N PRO A 181 10.62 -7.23 -17.18
CA PRO A 181 10.75 -8.06 -15.99
C PRO A 181 10.16 -7.42 -14.73
N ALA A 182 9.70 -8.27 -13.80
CA ALA A 182 9.23 -7.87 -12.47
C ALA A 182 10.43 -7.53 -11.55
N ILE A 183 11.20 -6.50 -11.90
CA ILE A 183 12.38 -6.05 -11.16
C ILE A 183 12.11 -4.62 -10.70
N PRO A 184 12.22 -4.30 -9.40
CA PRO A 184 11.95 -2.96 -8.91
C PRO A 184 12.95 -1.95 -9.47
N SER A 185 12.47 -0.74 -9.75
CA SER A 185 13.29 0.35 -10.23
C SER A 185 13.85 1.22 -9.08
N PRO A 186 14.80 2.12 -9.36
CA PRO A 186 15.23 3.13 -8.40
C PRO A 186 14.11 4.07 -7.95
N VAL A 187 13.12 4.35 -8.82
CA VAL A 187 11.95 5.17 -8.49
C VAL A 187 11.03 4.41 -7.54
N ASP A 188 10.84 3.10 -7.78
CA ASP A 188 10.08 2.25 -6.88
C ASP A 188 10.77 2.18 -5.52
N ASP A 189 12.08 1.94 -5.48
CA ASP A 189 12.87 1.91 -4.24
C ASP A 189 12.76 3.22 -3.45
N ALA A 190 12.86 4.37 -4.13
CA ALA A 190 12.74 5.67 -3.49
C ALA A 190 11.37 5.89 -2.86
N ASN A 191 10.31 5.41 -3.52
CA ASN A 191 8.93 5.66 -3.12
C ASN A 191 8.41 4.62 -2.09
N GLU A 192 8.82 3.37 -2.19
CA GLU A 192 8.35 2.24 -1.38
C GLU A 192 8.99 2.20 0.01
N ARG A 193 8.64 3.17 0.86
CA ARG A 193 9.22 3.37 2.20
C ARG A 193 8.25 3.09 3.35
N SER A 194 6.99 2.81 3.05
CA SER A 194 6.00 2.38 4.05
C SER A 194 6.14 0.87 4.32
N PRO A 195 5.89 0.38 5.55
CA PRO A 195 6.07 -1.02 5.93
C PRO A 195 4.85 -1.87 5.55
N ILE A 196 4.35 -1.66 4.34
CA ILE A 196 3.29 -2.45 3.70
C ILE A 196 3.92 -3.42 2.70
N LEU A 197 3.09 -4.23 2.05
CA LEU A 197 3.56 -5.09 0.96
C LEU A 197 3.60 -4.30 -0.36
N TYR A 198 4.57 -4.65 -1.20
CA TYR A 198 4.68 -4.15 -2.56
C TYR A 198 4.78 -5.34 -3.50
N ALA A 199 4.04 -5.33 -4.60
CA ALA A 199 4.09 -6.37 -5.60
C ALA A 199 4.32 -5.77 -7.00
N ILE A 200 5.12 -6.45 -7.81
CA ILE A 200 5.33 -6.07 -9.20
C ILE A 200 4.98 -7.27 -10.08
N VAL A 201 4.11 -7.05 -11.06
CA VAL A 201 3.75 -8.02 -12.09
C VAL A 201 4.43 -7.65 -13.39
N GLY A 202 5.40 -8.45 -13.83
CA GLY A 202 6.12 -8.25 -15.07
C GLY A 202 5.82 -9.33 -16.10
N ARG A 203 6.38 -9.17 -17.31
CA ARG A 203 6.29 -10.14 -18.41
C ARG A 203 4.86 -10.59 -18.70
N LEU A 204 3.97 -9.61 -18.86
CA LEU A 204 2.56 -9.85 -19.20
C LEU A 204 2.36 -10.48 -20.58
N ASP A 205 3.42 -10.52 -21.40
CA ASP A 205 3.52 -11.28 -22.65
C ASP A 205 3.55 -12.80 -22.46
N LYS A 206 3.90 -13.29 -21.25
CA LYS A 206 3.93 -14.72 -20.92
C LYS A 206 2.55 -15.25 -20.58
N PHE A 207 2.41 -16.59 -20.71
CA PHE A 207 1.23 -17.30 -20.24
C PHE A 207 1.01 -17.06 -18.73
N PHE A 208 2.03 -17.32 -17.91
CA PHE A 208 2.11 -16.90 -16.51
C PHE A 208 3.08 -15.72 -16.39
N PRO A 209 2.62 -14.56 -15.89
CA PRO A 209 3.49 -13.41 -15.68
C PRO A 209 4.46 -13.63 -14.51
N ASP A 210 5.52 -12.83 -14.49
CA ASP A 210 6.47 -12.84 -13.37
C ASP A 210 5.87 -12.02 -12.21
N LEU A 211 5.99 -12.53 -10.99
CA LEU A 211 5.51 -11.85 -9.78
C LEU A 211 6.62 -11.78 -8.75
N ILE A 212 6.91 -10.58 -8.26
CA ILE A 212 7.71 -10.38 -7.06
C ILE A 212 6.87 -9.72 -5.97
N VAL A 213 7.18 -10.03 -4.72
CA VAL A 213 6.61 -9.37 -3.55
C VAL A 213 7.73 -8.97 -2.62
N ARG A 214 7.63 -7.78 -2.04
CA ARG A 214 8.61 -7.25 -1.08
C ARG A 214 7.94 -6.38 -0.02
N THR A 215 8.68 -6.05 1.02
CA THR A 215 8.30 -5.04 2.02
C THR A 215 9.50 -4.17 2.39
N PHE A 216 9.24 -3.02 3.01
CA PHE A 216 10.29 -2.13 3.50
C PHE A 216 10.41 -2.21 5.02
N ASN A 217 11.62 -2.52 5.50
CA ASN A 217 11.92 -2.50 6.93
C ASN A 217 12.46 -1.11 7.31
N LYS A 218 11.72 -0.40 8.18
CA LYS A 218 12.09 0.94 8.66
C LYS A 218 13.35 0.95 9.52
N GLU A 219 13.65 -0.11 10.27
CA GLU A 219 14.83 -0.15 11.15
C GLU A 219 16.12 -0.30 10.34
N THR A 220 16.11 -1.22 9.37
CA THR A 220 17.30 -1.49 8.55
C THR A 220 17.41 -0.59 7.32
N GLN A 221 16.36 0.21 7.02
CA GLN A 221 16.24 1.05 5.83
C GLN A 221 16.43 0.28 4.51
N LYS A 222 15.91 -0.96 4.44
CA LYS A 222 16.10 -1.86 3.29
C LYS A 222 14.81 -2.56 2.90
N HIS A 223 14.71 -2.91 1.62
CA HIS A 223 13.66 -3.79 1.10
C HIS A 223 14.02 -5.26 1.30
N PHE A 224 13.01 -6.07 1.60
CA PHE A 224 13.14 -7.51 1.74
C PHE A 224 12.13 -8.21 0.85
N ASN A 225 12.61 -9.17 0.06
CA ASN A 225 11.75 -9.98 -0.79
C ASN A 225 11.00 -11.01 0.07
N ILE A 226 9.73 -11.21 -0.26
CA ILE A 226 8.82 -12.14 0.39
C ILE A 226 8.38 -13.14 -0.68
N ASN A 227 8.40 -14.43 -0.33
CA ASN A 227 7.86 -15.46 -1.22
C ASN A 227 6.36 -15.19 -1.49
N PRO A 228 5.91 -15.03 -2.75
CA PRO A 228 4.51 -14.75 -3.07
C PRO A 228 3.52 -15.79 -2.52
N SER A 229 3.91 -17.06 -2.39
CA SER A 229 3.08 -18.12 -1.80
C SER A 229 2.79 -17.89 -0.31
N ASN A 230 3.54 -17.04 0.39
CA ASN A 230 3.26 -16.63 1.77
C ASN A 230 2.26 -15.47 1.85
N VAL A 231 1.97 -14.82 0.72
CA VAL A 231 1.15 -13.60 0.65
C VAL A 231 -0.18 -13.88 -0.03
N PHE A 232 -0.16 -14.55 -1.18
CA PHE A 232 -1.35 -14.93 -1.93
C PHE A 232 -1.72 -16.39 -1.68
N GLU A 233 -3.02 -16.67 -1.70
CA GLU A 233 -3.52 -18.04 -1.80
C GLU A 233 -3.07 -18.67 -3.12
N ASN A 234 -2.87 -19.98 -3.11
CA ASN A 234 -2.53 -20.68 -4.34
C ASN A 234 -3.76 -20.70 -5.26
N PRO A 235 -3.57 -20.64 -6.59
CA PRO A 235 -4.64 -20.96 -7.52
C PRO A 235 -5.18 -22.37 -7.22
N VAL A 236 -6.51 -22.49 -7.13
CA VAL A 236 -7.18 -23.78 -6.99
C VAL A 236 -7.28 -24.41 -8.38
N PHE A 237 -6.55 -25.51 -8.59
CA PHE A 237 -6.60 -26.27 -9.84
C PHE A 237 -7.40 -27.58 -9.71
N ASP A 238 -8.00 -27.82 -8.53
CA ASP A 238 -8.55 -29.11 -8.12
C ASP A 238 -9.66 -29.63 -9.06
N ASP A 239 -10.38 -28.73 -9.75
CA ASP A 239 -11.48 -29.10 -10.65
C ASP A 239 -11.06 -29.41 -12.10
N TYR A 240 -9.77 -29.24 -12.46
CA TYR A 240 -9.28 -29.47 -13.83
C TYR A 240 -8.67 -30.86 -14.04
N ALA A 241 -8.51 -31.66 -12.99
CA ALA A 241 -7.87 -32.96 -13.05
C ALA A 241 -8.83 -34.07 -13.56
N THR A 242 -9.20 -34.02 -14.84
CA THR A 242 -10.04 -35.05 -15.47
C THR A 242 -9.32 -36.38 -15.76
N TYR A 243 -7.99 -36.43 -15.58
CA TYR A 243 -7.13 -37.55 -15.97
C TYR A 243 -6.15 -37.96 -14.87
N LEU A 244 -6.58 -38.06 -13.62
CA LEU A 244 -5.80 -38.79 -12.61
C LEU A 244 -5.86 -40.30 -12.94
N SER A 245 -5.19 -40.68 -14.04
CA SER A 245 -4.76 -42.05 -14.29
C SER A 245 -3.97 -42.54 -13.08
N ASP A 246 -4.10 -43.82 -12.77
CA ASP A 246 -3.51 -44.49 -11.62
C ASP A 246 -2.05 -44.04 -11.33
N ILE A 247 -1.91 -43.13 -10.37
CA ILE A 247 -0.64 -42.57 -9.90
C ILE A 247 0.11 -43.52 -8.95
N SER A 248 -0.41 -44.73 -8.71
CA SER A 248 0.24 -45.73 -7.84
C SER A 248 1.58 -46.24 -8.38
N ASN A 249 1.87 -46.05 -9.67
CA ASN A 249 3.16 -46.40 -10.29
C ASN A 249 4.21 -45.28 -10.17
N VAL A 250 3.90 -44.15 -9.52
CA VAL A 250 4.85 -43.06 -9.29
C VAL A 250 5.56 -43.31 -7.95
N GLU A 251 6.77 -43.84 -8.02
CA GLU A 251 7.66 -43.97 -6.87
C GLU A 251 8.42 -42.65 -6.65
N VAL A 252 8.51 -42.22 -5.39
CA VAL A 252 9.31 -41.06 -4.97
C VAL A 252 10.62 -41.58 -4.42
N GLU A 253 11.73 -41.23 -5.05
CA GLU A 253 13.10 -41.53 -4.59
C GLU A 253 13.62 -40.44 -3.64
#